data_AF-A0A427AMI1-F1
#
_entry.id   AF-A0A427AMI1-F1
#
_cell.length_a   1.000
_cell.length_b   1.000
_cell.length_c   1.000
_cell.angle_alpha   90.00
_cell.angle_beta   90.00
_cell.angle_gamma   90.00
#
_symmetry.space_group_name_H-M   'P 1'
#
loop_
_entity.id
_entity.type
_entity.pdbx_description
1 polymer ?
#
loop_
_entity_poly.entity_id
_entity_poly.type
_entity_poly.pdbx_seq_one_letter_code
_entity_poly.pdbx_strand_id
1 'polypeptide(L)'
;VRDLLQEKSSLELVDDWVTILSGYQEGSYLWVAINYLLGHLGNKYSESIGVVDLGGGSVQMAYAISEKAAANAPNVTSGEETYVKELFLQGAKYYLYVHSYLNYGLLAARAQILKVATNSYSYCILGGYNGVYDYGGELYNASSSPSGSSFTKCRSQVIKALKINEPCKYSKCTFGGVWNGGGGAGQKTLYAASYFFDRPSDVGFVDPAATSAMARPSDFKEAAKHACKVTMNNVETKYPSVCKNDLPYVCMDVVYQYTLLVNGFGLKPQQNITLVRQVQYGDSDFFGEAAWPLGSAIEAVTSEKINLKQF
;
A
#
# COMPACT_ATOMS: atom_id res chain seq x y z
N VAL A 1 10.48 9.47 24.43
CA VAL A 1 9.01 9.62 24.22
C VAL A 1 8.23 9.04 25.39
N ARG A 2 8.42 7.77 25.76
CA ARG A 2 7.78 7.17 26.95
C ARG A 2 7.97 8.03 28.21
N ASP A 3 9.22 8.33 28.55
CA ASP A 3 9.55 9.16 29.73
C ASP A 3 8.85 10.52 29.69
N LEU A 4 8.84 11.17 28.51
CA LEU A 4 8.16 12.45 28.32
C LEU A 4 6.65 12.35 28.60
N LEU A 5 5.98 11.31 28.10
CA LEU A 5 4.55 11.11 28.33
C LEU A 5 4.27 10.80 29.81
N GLN A 6 5.10 9.96 30.43
CA GLN A 6 4.97 9.62 31.85
C GLN A 6 5.18 10.84 32.76
N GLU A 7 6.12 11.73 32.42
CA GLU A 7 6.45 12.89 33.24
C GLU A 7 5.56 14.11 33.00
N LYS A 8 4.99 14.25 31.79
CA LYS A 8 4.32 15.49 31.34
C LYS A 8 2.84 15.34 30.99
N SER A 9 2.31 14.12 30.94
CA SER A 9 0.90 13.86 30.62
C SER A 9 0.13 13.36 31.83
N SER A 10 -1.17 13.63 31.86
CA SER A 10 -2.12 13.00 32.79
C SER A 10 -2.91 11.86 32.15
N LEU A 11 -2.62 11.51 30.90
CA LEU A 11 -3.24 10.38 30.20
C LEU A 11 -2.70 9.06 30.75
N GLU A 12 -3.51 8.01 30.68
CA GLU A 12 -3.05 6.65 30.95
C GLU A 12 -1.92 6.28 29.97
N LEU A 13 -0.95 5.52 30.46
CA LEU A 13 0.18 5.05 29.66
C LEU A 13 0.45 3.59 30.02
N VAL A 14 0.32 2.71 29.03
CA VAL A 14 0.78 1.33 29.09
C VAL A 14 2.07 1.22 28.27
N ASP A 15 3.02 0.40 28.71
CA ASP A 15 4.37 0.33 28.11
C ASP A 15 4.37 0.09 26.59
N ASP A 16 3.40 -0.70 26.10
CA ASP A 16 3.25 -1.06 24.69
C ASP A 16 2.56 0.00 23.82
N TRP A 17 2.04 1.10 24.41
CA TRP A 17 1.35 2.15 23.65
C TRP A 17 2.30 3.07 22.87
N VAL A 18 3.58 3.10 23.25
CA VAL A 18 4.64 3.73 22.46
C VAL A 18 5.45 2.62 21.84
N THR A 19 5.20 2.32 20.57
CA THR A 19 5.93 1.27 19.85
C THR A 19 6.13 1.65 18.39
N ILE A 20 7.03 0.94 17.71
CA ILE A 20 7.12 1.02 16.26
C ILE A 20 5.97 0.20 15.69
N LEU A 21 5.14 0.85 14.88
CA LEU A 21 4.03 0.19 14.22
C LEU A 21 4.56 -0.83 13.21
N SER A 22 4.19 -2.10 13.37
CA SER A 22 4.51 -3.11 12.36
C SER A 22 3.66 -2.88 11.12
N GLY A 23 4.14 -3.30 9.94
CA GLY A 23 3.36 -3.18 8.72
C GLY A 23 2.04 -3.97 8.76
N TYR A 24 1.99 -5.05 9.54
CA TYR A 24 0.75 -5.78 9.80
C TYR A 24 -0.25 -4.98 10.64
N GLN A 25 0.22 -4.31 11.69
CA GLN A 25 -0.63 -3.41 12.46
C GLN A 25 -1.11 -2.24 11.60
N GLU A 26 -0.24 -1.62 10.82
CA GLU A 26 -0.58 -0.53 9.90
C GLU A 26 -1.70 -0.91 8.92
N GLY A 27 -1.58 -2.06 8.25
CA GLY A 27 -2.62 -2.56 7.35
C GLY A 27 -3.94 -2.88 8.06
N SER A 28 -3.89 -3.50 9.25
CA SER A 28 -5.07 -3.77 10.07
C SER A 28 -5.78 -2.48 10.48
N TYR A 29 -5.03 -1.51 11.01
CA TYR A 29 -5.60 -0.26 11.48
C TYR A 29 -6.15 0.59 10.33
N LEU A 30 -5.49 0.62 9.17
CA LEU A 30 -6.08 1.26 7.98
C LEU A 30 -7.42 0.60 7.60
N TRP A 31 -7.50 -0.73 7.63
CA TRP A 31 -8.75 -1.44 7.35
C TRP A 31 -9.85 -1.05 8.33
N VAL A 32 -9.53 -0.98 9.63
CA VAL A 32 -10.48 -0.55 10.68
C VAL A 32 -10.91 0.90 10.44
N ALA A 33 -9.97 1.81 10.16
CA ALA A 33 -10.26 3.23 9.92
C ALA A 33 -11.21 3.43 8.73
N ILE A 34 -10.92 2.81 7.58
CA ILE A 34 -11.75 2.94 6.38
C ILE A 34 -13.15 2.36 6.60
N ASN A 35 -13.23 1.16 7.18
CA ASN A 35 -14.53 0.53 7.41
C ASN A 35 -15.32 1.22 8.53
N TYR A 36 -14.67 1.87 9.49
CA TYR A 36 -15.34 2.72 10.46
C TYR A 36 -15.89 3.98 9.79
N LEU A 37 -15.06 4.69 9.02
CA LEU A 37 -15.44 5.96 8.41
C LEU A 37 -16.61 5.81 7.43
N LEU A 38 -16.67 4.67 6.76
CA LEU A 38 -17.74 4.32 5.80
C LEU A 38 -18.93 3.57 6.43
N GLY A 39 -18.92 3.32 7.74
CA GLY A 39 -20.03 2.64 8.43
C GLY A 39 -20.19 1.15 8.08
N HIS A 40 -19.09 0.47 7.75
CA HIS A 40 -19.08 -0.96 7.42
C HIS A 40 -18.73 -1.89 8.60
N LEU A 41 -18.23 -1.37 9.72
CA LEU A 41 -18.05 -2.17 10.93
C LEU A 41 -19.40 -2.63 11.50
N GLY A 42 -19.42 -3.82 12.11
CA GLY A 42 -20.65 -4.49 12.57
C GLY A 42 -21.40 -5.26 11.49
N ASN A 43 -21.14 -5.00 10.20
CA ASN A 43 -21.78 -5.68 9.07
C ASN A 43 -21.07 -7.00 8.71
N LYS A 44 -21.64 -7.78 7.77
CA LYS A 44 -20.99 -9.00 7.27
C LYS A 44 -19.66 -8.66 6.60
N TYR A 45 -18.67 -9.54 6.73
CA TYR A 45 -17.35 -9.37 6.09
C TYR A 45 -17.44 -9.11 4.57
N SER A 46 -18.45 -9.65 3.90
CA SER A 46 -18.70 -9.47 2.47
C SER A 46 -19.08 -8.05 2.06
N GLU A 47 -19.46 -7.23 3.02
CA GLU A 47 -19.84 -5.82 2.84
C GLU A 47 -18.71 -4.86 3.24
N SER A 48 -17.62 -5.40 3.80
CA SER A 48 -16.43 -4.62 4.13
C SER A 48 -15.62 -4.24 2.89
N ILE A 49 -14.80 -3.21 3.06
CA ILE A 49 -13.88 -2.69 2.06
C ILE A 49 -12.48 -3.22 2.36
N GLY A 50 -11.85 -3.85 1.38
CA GLY A 50 -10.43 -4.19 1.48
C GLY A 50 -9.56 -2.96 1.25
N VAL A 51 -8.39 -2.92 1.86
CA VAL A 51 -7.46 -1.80 1.76
C VAL A 51 -6.09 -2.25 1.25
N VAL A 52 -5.45 -1.36 0.50
CA VAL A 52 -4.06 -1.47 0.07
C VAL A 52 -3.35 -0.19 0.44
N ASP A 53 -2.30 -0.27 1.24
CA ASP A 53 -1.50 0.91 1.59
C ASP A 53 -0.14 0.82 0.92
N LEU A 54 0.23 1.82 0.11
CA LEU A 54 1.56 1.89 -0.47
C LEU A 54 2.35 2.97 0.26
N GLY A 55 3.04 2.56 1.32
CA GLY A 55 3.98 3.40 2.05
C GLY A 55 5.34 3.50 1.37
N GLY A 56 6.31 4.11 2.05
CA GLY A 56 7.69 4.24 1.55
C GLY A 56 8.50 2.94 1.60
N GLY A 57 8.43 2.22 2.71
CA GLY A 57 9.22 1.01 2.95
C GLY A 57 8.52 -0.31 2.59
N SER A 58 7.20 -0.34 2.76
CA SER A 58 6.36 -1.53 2.57
C SER A 58 5.07 -1.19 1.85
N VAL A 59 4.41 -2.22 1.32
CA VAL A 59 3.02 -2.18 0.89
C VAL A 59 2.21 -3.16 1.72
N GLN A 60 1.02 -2.77 2.16
CA GLN A 60 0.13 -3.56 2.99
C GLN A 60 -1.10 -3.96 2.17
N MET A 61 -1.61 -5.16 2.39
CA MET A 61 -2.92 -5.60 1.89
C MET A 61 -3.70 -6.13 3.09
N ALA A 62 -4.89 -5.59 3.33
CA ALA A 62 -5.78 -6.06 4.39
C ALA A 62 -7.22 -6.16 3.90
N TYR A 63 -7.86 -7.31 4.10
CA TYR A 63 -9.27 -7.48 3.76
C TYR A 63 -9.89 -8.66 4.53
N ALA A 64 -11.18 -8.56 4.83
CA ALA A 64 -11.85 -9.59 5.61
C ALA A 64 -12.16 -10.83 4.75
N ILE A 65 -11.96 -12.01 5.33
CA ILE A 65 -12.13 -13.31 4.69
C ILE A 65 -13.16 -14.15 5.41
N SER A 66 -13.68 -15.18 4.73
CA SER A 66 -14.59 -16.14 5.37
C SER A 66 -13.86 -16.93 6.45
N GLU A 67 -14.61 -17.39 7.46
CA GLU A 67 -14.10 -18.31 8.49
C GLU A 67 -13.46 -19.57 7.89
N LYS A 68 -14.04 -20.11 6.80
CA LYS A 68 -13.45 -21.24 6.08
C LYS A 68 -12.07 -20.91 5.50
N ALA A 69 -11.88 -19.70 4.96
CA ALA A 69 -10.58 -19.29 4.43
C ALA A 69 -9.57 -19.09 5.56
N ALA A 70 -10.00 -18.52 6.69
CA ALA A 70 -9.18 -18.35 7.89
C ALA A 70 -8.73 -19.69 8.49
N ALA A 71 -9.64 -20.66 8.60
CA ALA A 71 -9.32 -22.01 9.08
C ALA A 71 -8.34 -22.77 8.17
N ASN A 72 -8.24 -22.38 6.89
CA ASN A 72 -7.29 -22.94 5.93
C ASN A 72 -6.06 -22.04 5.71
N ALA A 73 -5.87 -21.01 6.55
CA ALA A 73 -4.72 -20.14 6.45
C ALA A 73 -3.43 -20.93 6.72
N PRO A 74 -2.34 -20.67 5.99
CA PRO A 74 -1.07 -21.33 6.25
C PRO A 74 -0.55 -21.03 7.66
N ASN A 75 0.00 -22.05 8.31
CA ASN A 75 0.79 -21.85 9.53
C ASN A 75 2.08 -21.12 9.15
N VAL A 76 2.35 -20.00 9.82
CA VAL A 76 3.63 -19.29 9.72
C VAL A 76 4.64 -19.91 10.69
N THR A 77 5.93 -19.70 10.43
CA THR A 77 6.96 -20.18 11.36
C THR A 77 6.95 -19.35 12.65
N SER A 78 7.44 -19.94 13.75
CA SER A 78 7.49 -19.25 15.05
C SER A 78 8.28 -17.95 14.95
N GLY A 79 7.64 -16.81 15.24
CA GLY A 79 8.25 -15.47 15.17
C GLY A 79 7.85 -14.64 13.95
N GLU A 80 7.11 -15.21 13.00
CA GLU A 80 6.50 -14.46 11.89
C GLU A 80 5.06 -14.05 12.24
N GLU A 81 4.62 -12.89 11.73
CA GLU A 81 3.24 -12.44 11.88
C GLU A 81 2.30 -13.38 11.10
N THR A 82 1.25 -13.86 11.77
CA THR A 82 0.24 -14.73 11.17
C THR A 82 -0.52 -13.99 10.08
N TYR A 83 -0.89 -14.68 8.99
CA TYR A 83 -1.67 -14.05 7.90
C TYR A 83 -3.06 -13.57 8.29
N VAL A 84 -3.63 -14.05 9.40
CA VAL A 84 -5.01 -13.77 9.79
C VAL A 84 -5.05 -13.16 11.18
N LYS A 85 -5.66 -11.98 11.29
CA LYS A 85 -6.00 -11.34 12.57
C LYS A 85 -7.46 -11.60 12.89
N GLU A 86 -7.77 -12.04 14.11
CA GLU A 86 -9.14 -12.05 14.60
C GLU A 86 -9.47 -10.70 15.22
N LEU A 87 -10.59 -10.10 14.80
CA LEU A 87 -11.07 -8.81 15.31
C LEU A 87 -12.51 -8.96 15.78
N PHE A 88 -12.86 -8.26 16.85
CA PHE A 88 -14.25 -8.12 17.30
C PHE A 88 -14.60 -6.63 17.37
N LEU A 89 -15.39 -6.17 16.41
CA LEU A 89 -15.67 -4.74 16.21
C LEU A 89 -17.18 -4.55 16.04
N GLN A 90 -17.75 -3.67 16.88
CA GLN A 90 -19.19 -3.35 16.89
C GLN A 90 -20.10 -4.59 16.91
N GLY A 91 -19.75 -5.60 17.72
CA GLY A 91 -20.55 -6.82 17.86
C GLY A 91 -20.33 -7.88 16.78
N ALA A 92 -19.50 -7.60 15.76
CA ALA A 92 -19.17 -8.55 14.70
C ALA A 92 -17.74 -9.11 14.84
N LYS A 93 -17.60 -10.42 14.61
CA LYS A 93 -16.30 -11.09 14.51
C LYS A 93 -15.82 -11.07 13.05
N TYR A 94 -14.59 -10.60 12.84
CA TYR A 94 -13.92 -10.60 11.54
C TYR A 94 -12.67 -11.48 11.59
N TYR A 95 -12.42 -12.21 10.50
CA TYR A 95 -11.13 -12.80 10.19
C TYR A 95 -10.49 -11.93 9.12
N LEU A 96 -9.47 -11.17 9.48
CA LEU A 96 -8.83 -10.21 8.61
C LEU A 96 -7.56 -10.83 8.04
N TYR A 97 -7.52 -11.08 6.73
CA TYR A 97 -6.24 -11.33 6.07
C TYR A 97 -5.44 -10.04 6.09
N VAL A 98 -4.19 -10.10 6.57
CA VAL A 98 -3.27 -8.96 6.54
C VAL A 98 -1.88 -9.45 6.17
N HIS A 99 -1.23 -8.73 5.27
CA HIS A 99 0.19 -8.93 5.01
C HIS A 99 0.88 -7.62 4.65
N SER A 100 2.10 -7.45 5.15
CA SER A 100 2.99 -6.35 4.77
C SER A 100 4.18 -6.88 3.99
N TYR A 101 4.35 -6.37 2.78
CA TYR A 101 5.44 -6.72 1.89
C TYR A 101 6.58 -5.72 2.11
N LEU A 102 7.46 -6.01 3.07
CA LEU A 102 8.65 -5.21 3.34
C LEU A 102 9.57 -5.18 2.09
N ASN A 103 10.18 -4.03 1.85
CA ASN A 103 10.97 -3.71 0.65
C ASN A 103 10.16 -3.48 -0.65
N TYR A 104 8.83 -3.45 -0.54
CA TYR A 104 7.92 -3.22 -1.67
C TYR A 104 7.03 -1.98 -1.47
N GLY A 105 7.36 -1.11 -0.52
CA GLY A 105 6.88 0.28 -0.55
C GLY A 105 7.45 1.03 -1.74
N LEU A 106 6.92 2.20 -2.09
CA LEU A 106 7.31 2.91 -3.31
C LEU A 106 8.83 3.17 -3.38
N LEU A 107 9.40 3.71 -2.30
CA LEU A 107 10.83 4.06 -2.23
C LEU A 107 11.69 2.79 -2.21
N ALA A 108 11.32 1.81 -1.39
CA ALA A 108 12.04 0.54 -1.31
C ALA A 108 11.99 -0.26 -2.63
N ALA A 109 10.86 -0.20 -3.33
CA ALA A 109 10.67 -0.87 -4.61
C ALA A 109 11.60 -0.31 -5.69
N ARG A 110 11.92 1.00 -5.66
CA ARG A 110 12.94 1.58 -6.55
C ARG A 110 14.28 0.86 -6.40
N ALA A 111 14.72 0.62 -5.16
CA ALA A 111 15.93 -0.14 -4.89
C ALA A 111 15.83 -1.59 -5.42
N GLN A 112 14.72 -2.29 -5.19
CA GLN A 112 14.52 -3.65 -5.72
C GLN A 112 14.54 -3.70 -7.26
N ILE A 113 13.95 -2.71 -7.92
CA ILE A 113 13.92 -2.61 -9.39
C ILE A 113 15.30 -2.31 -9.97
N LEU A 114 16.07 -1.42 -9.32
CA LEU A 114 17.44 -1.11 -9.73
C LEU A 114 18.38 -2.30 -9.50
N LYS A 115 18.20 -3.05 -8.42
CA LYS A 115 19.00 -4.24 -8.09
C LYS A 115 18.92 -5.35 -9.14
N VAL A 116 17.79 -5.48 -9.83
CA VAL A 116 17.59 -6.49 -10.89
C VAL A 116 17.97 -6.00 -12.29
N ALA A 117 18.48 -4.77 -12.42
CA ALA A 117 19.01 -4.29 -13.69
C ALA A 117 20.28 -5.07 -14.06
N THR A 118 20.27 -5.70 -15.23
CA THR A 118 21.39 -6.51 -15.72
C THR A 118 22.45 -5.71 -16.46
N ASN A 119 22.13 -4.46 -16.82
CA ASN A 119 23.04 -3.54 -17.49
C ASN A 119 23.55 -2.53 -16.46
N SER A 120 24.54 -1.72 -16.85
CA SER A 120 24.96 -0.54 -16.08
C SER A 120 23.92 0.60 -16.05
N TYR A 121 22.68 0.32 -16.46
CA TYR A 121 21.57 1.24 -16.57
C TYR A 121 20.24 0.51 -16.39
N SER A 122 19.18 1.28 -16.10
CA SER A 122 17.81 0.79 -15.97
C SER A 122 16.91 1.39 -17.06
N TYR A 123 15.98 0.58 -17.59
CA TYR A 123 14.95 1.06 -18.51
C TYR A 123 13.80 1.77 -17.79
N CYS A 124 13.82 1.81 -16.46
CA CYS A 124 12.84 2.52 -15.64
C CYS A 124 13.23 3.98 -15.35
N ILE A 125 14.49 4.35 -15.56
CA ILE A 125 15.02 5.69 -15.27
C ILE A 125 14.87 6.59 -16.50
N LEU A 126 14.35 7.81 -16.31
CA LEU A 126 14.10 8.76 -17.40
C LEU A 126 15.37 9.11 -18.17
N GLY A 127 15.24 9.22 -19.50
CA GLY A 127 16.36 9.54 -20.39
C GLY A 127 17.03 10.86 -20.00
N GLY A 128 18.37 10.85 -19.94
CA GLY A 128 19.18 12.00 -19.56
C GLY A 128 19.53 12.06 -18.07
N TYR A 129 19.03 11.12 -17.25
CA TYR A 129 19.49 10.98 -15.87
C TYR A 129 20.66 9.99 -15.76
N ASN A 130 21.68 10.38 -14.99
CA ASN A 130 22.80 9.55 -14.58
C ASN A 130 23.11 9.91 -13.13
N GLY A 131 22.95 8.95 -12.23
CA GLY A 131 23.05 9.20 -10.80
C GLY A 131 22.94 7.93 -9.98
N VAL A 132 22.68 8.14 -8.69
CA VAL A 132 22.61 7.08 -7.68
C VAL A 132 21.35 7.28 -6.87
N TYR A 133 20.69 6.18 -6.53
CA TYR A 133 19.60 6.13 -5.58
C TYR A 133 20.12 5.60 -4.25
N ASP A 134 20.04 6.41 -3.18
CA ASP A 134 20.33 5.98 -1.82
C ASP A 134 19.04 5.49 -1.15
N TYR A 135 19.07 4.24 -0.68
CA TYR A 135 17.99 3.70 0.13
C TYR A 135 18.55 2.90 1.29
N GLY A 136 18.27 3.35 2.52
CA GLY A 136 18.73 2.68 3.73
C GLY A 136 20.27 2.68 3.89
N GLY A 137 20.98 3.64 3.28
CA GLY A 137 22.44 3.72 3.29
C GLY A 137 23.12 2.85 2.22
N GLU A 138 22.35 2.11 1.42
CA GLU A 138 22.86 1.38 0.26
C GLU A 138 22.67 2.21 -1.02
N LEU A 139 23.72 2.24 -1.85
CA LEU A 139 23.76 3.00 -3.09
C LEU A 139 23.44 2.11 -4.30
N TYR A 140 22.43 2.50 -5.07
CA TYR A 140 21.96 1.80 -6.27
C TYR A 140 22.23 2.66 -7.50
N ASN A 141 22.85 2.09 -8.54
CA ASN A 141 23.06 2.81 -9.79
C ASN A 141 21.71 3.12 -10.45
N ALA A 142 21.41 4.42 -10.59
CA ALA A 142 20.17 4.93 -11.18
C ALA A 142 20.48 5.66 -12.50
N SER A 143 21.10 4.96 -13.44
CA SER A 143 21.41 5.53 -14.76
C SER A 143 20.38 5.13 -15.82
N SER A 144 20.06 6.05 -16.72
CA SER A 144 19.18 5.78 -17.87
C SER A 144 19.87 4.99 -18.98
N SER A 145 19.09 4.17 -19.69
CA SER A 145 19.52 3.56 -20.96
C SER A 145 19.88 4.64 -21.98
N PRO A 146 20.82 4.40 -22.92
CA PRO A 146 21.06 5.30 -24.06
C PRO A 146 19.79 5.62 -24.87
N SER A 147 18.82 4.70 -24.89
CA SER A 147 17.52 4.88 -25.54
C SER A 147 16.46 5.57 -24.66
N GLY A 148 16.83 6.00 -23.45
CA GLY A 148 15.89 6.44 -22.42
C GLY A 148 15.05 5.32 -21.80
N SER A 149 14.07 5.72 -20.99
CA SER A 149 13.13 4.83 -20.33
C SER A 149 12.20 4.11 -21.33
N SER A 150 11.64 2.98 -20.91
CA SER A 150 10.74 2.19 -21.75
C SER A 150 9.73 1.46 -20.88
N PHE A 151 8.43 1.71 -21.11
CA PHE A 151 7.35 1.04 -20.38
C PHE A 151 7.50 -0.49 -20.40
N THR A 152 7.66 -1.09 -21.57
CA THR A 152 7.71 -2.56 -21.71
C THR A 152 8.91 -3.16 -21.01
N LYS A 153 10.11 -2.58 -21.22
CA LYS A 153 11.35 -3.10 -20.62
C LYS A 153 11.40 -2.84 -19.12
N CYS A 154 10.97 -1.66 -18.67
CA CYS A 154 10.83 -1.35 -17.25
C CYS A 154 9.85 -2.32 -16.57
N ARG A 155 8.68 -2.57 -17.17
CA ARG A 155 7.70 -3.52 -16.63
C ARG A 155 8.30 -4.93 -16.48
N SER A 156 9.12 -5.37 -17.43
CA SER A 156 9.84 -6.64 -17.28
C SER A 156 10.83 -6.64 -16.10
N GLN A 157 11.50 -5.52 -15.82
CA GLN A 157 12.34 -5.38 -14.62
C GLN A 157 11.50 -5.41 -13.35
N VAL A 158 10.36 -4.70 -13.33
CA VAL A 158 9.44 -4.71 -12.19
C VAL A 158 8.90 -6.11 -11.90
N ILE A 159 8.49 -6.88 -12.92
CA ILE A 159 8.03 -8.27 -12.75
C ILE A 159 9.11 -9.14 -12.10
N LYS A 160 10.38 -8.95 -12.47
CA LYS A 160 11.51 -9.65 -11.85
C LYS A 160 11.70 -9.20 -10.40
N ALA A 161 11.67 -7.90 -10.14
CA ALA A 161 11.83 -7.32 -8.80
C ALA A 161 10.74 -7.82 -7.84
N LEU A 162 9.49 -7.89 -8.31
CA LEU A 162 8.36 -8.46 -7.54
C LEU A 162 8.47 -9.97 -7.32
N LYS A 163 9.36 -10.68 -8.03
CA LYS A 163 9.44 -12.16 -7.96
C LYS A 163 8.08 -12.82 -8.22
N ILE A 164 7.38 -12.39 -9.28
CA ILE A 164 6.07 -12.93 -9.67
C ILE A 164 6.10 -14.45 -9.91
N ASN A 165 7.24 -14.97 -10.38
CA ASN A 165 7.42 -16.39 -10.72
C ASN A 165 7.98 -17.22 -9.55
N GLU A 166 8.08 -16.66 -8.34
CA GLU A 166 8.50 -17.41 -7.15
C GLU A 166 7.53 -18.58 -6.92
N PRO A 167 8.03 -19.80 -6.63
CA PRO A 167 7.17 -20.96 -6.39
C PRO A 167 6.16 -20.71 -5.27
N CYS A 168 4.88 -20.92 -5.56
CA CYS A 168 3.82 -20.83 -4.56
C CYS A 168 3.67 -22.15 -3.81
N LYS A 169 3.89 -22.13 -2.50
CA LYS A 169 3.69 -23.29 -1.62
C LYS A 169 2.23 -23.45 -1.14
N TYR A 170 1.37 -22.51 -1.49
CA TYR A 170 -0.02 -22.41 -1.04
C TYR A 170 -0.98 -22.57 -2.22
N SER A 171 -2.30 -22.54 -1.95
CA SER A 171 -3.32 -22.68 -3.00
C SER A 171 -3.23 -21.60 -4.08
N LYS A 172 -2.99 -20.35 -3.67
CA LYS A 172 -2.70 -19.20 -4.53
C LYS A 172 -1.80 -18.22 -3.79
N CYS A 173 -0.88 -17.62 -4.54
CA CYS A 173 0.02 -16.60 -4.05
C CYS A 173 -0.12 -15.31 -4.84
N THR A 174 0.32 -14.21 -4.24
CA THR A 174 0.54 -12.93 -4.92
C THR A 174 1.90 -12.96 -5.61
N PHE A 175 2.93 -12.49 -4.93
CA PHE A 175 4.31 -12.43 -5.41
C PHE A 175 5.27 -12.79 -4.28
N GLY A 176 6.49 -13.22 -4.61
CA GLY A 176 7.44 -13.70 -3.60
C GLY A 176 6.96 -14.91 -2.80
N GLY A 177 6.03 -15.71 -3.35
CA GLY A 177 5.51 -16.93 -2.69
C GLY A 177 4.54 -16.66 -1.54
N VAL A 178 4.07 -15.42 -1.36
CA VAL A 178 3.17 -15.01 -0.27
C VAL A 178 1.75 -15.47 -0.55
N TRP A 179 1.09 -16.11 0.42
CA TRP A 179 -0.31 -16.51 0.31
C TRP A 179 -1.22 -15.31 0.07
N ASN A 180 -2.15 -15.41 -0.89
CA ASN A 180 -2.96 -14.25 -1.28
C ASN A 180 -4.15 -13.95 -0.36
N GLY A 181 -4.40 -14.77 0.67
CA GLY A 181 -5.55 -14.67 1.58
C GLY A 181 -6.83 -15.37 1.10
N GLY A 182 -6.80 -16.01 -0.07
CA GLY A 182 -7.95 -16.72 -0.65
C GLY A 182 -8.94 -15.83 -1.42
N GLY A 183 -8.83 -14.51 -1.33
CA GLY A 183 -9.70 -13.54 -1.98
C GLY A 183 -11.13 -13.56 -1.45
N GLY A 184 -12.11 -13.29 -2.32
CA GLY A 184 -13.53 -13.36 -1.98
C GLY A 184 -14.17 -11.99 -1.78
N ALA A 185 -15.33 -11.97 -1.12
CA ALA A 185 -16.22 -10.82 -1.10
C ALA A 185 -15.60 -9.58 -0.41
N GLY A 186 -14.85 -9.76 0.68
CA GLY A 186 -14.19 -8.64 1.36
C GLY A 186 -13.05 -7.98 0.57
N GLN A 187 -12.58 -8.60 -0.52
CA GLN A 187 -11.60 -8.01 -1.44
C GLN A 187 -12.25 -7.41 -2.70
N LYS A 188 -13.59 -7.51 -2.84
CA LYS A 188 -14.28 -7.11 -4.07
C LYS A 188 -14.19 -5.60 -4.30
N THR A 189 -14.35 -4.82 -3.23
CA THR A 189 -14.18 -3.37 -3.24
C THR A 189 -12.86 -3.05 -2.54
N LEU A 190 -12.00 -2.28 -3.21
CA LEU A 190 -10.66 -1.96 -2.73
C LEU A 190 -10.43 -0.46 -2.67
N TYR A 191 -9.93 -0.01 -1.54
CA TYR A 191 -9.44 1.35 -1.31
C TYR A 191 -7.91 1.31 -1.25
N ALA A 192 -7.25 2.12 -2.08
CA ALA A 192 -5.80 2.18 -2.20
C ALA A 192 -5.30 3.54 -1.71
N ALA A 193 -4.49 3.55 -0.66
CA ALA A 193 -4.08 4.75 0.08
C ALA A 193 -2.62 5.17 -0.21
N SER A 194 -2.22 6.30 0.38
CA SER A 194 -0.85 6.82 0.37
C SER A 194 -0.32 7.03 -1.06
N TYR A 195 0.82 6.43 -1.44
CA TYR A 195 1.37 6.65 -2.77
C TYR A 195 0.46 6.19 -3.91
N PHE A 196 -0.54 5.32 -3.66
CA PHE A 196 -1.57 5.00 -4.65
C PHE A 196 -2.49 6.18 -4.98
N PHE A 197 -2.56 7.20 -4.13
CA PHE A 197 -3.22 8.47 -4.43
C PHE A 197 -2.21 9.52 -4.94
N ASP A 198 -1.05 9.62 -4.28
CA ASP A 198 -0.09 10.69 -4.55
C ASP A 198 0.51 10.61 -5.96
N ARG A 199 0.97 9.43 -6.38
CA ARG A 199 1.62 9.28 -7.70
C ARG A 199 0.66 9.53 -8.87
N PRO A 200 -0.58 9.03 -8.85
CA PRO A 200 -1.59 9.42 -9.82
C PRO A 200 -1.90 10.92 -9.89
N SER A 201 -1.89 11.59 -8.74
CA SER A 201 -2.08 13.04 -8.66
C SER A 201 -0.90 13.78 -9.29
N ASP A 202 0.33 13.34 -8.99
CA ASP A 202 1.57 13.85 -9.56
C ASP A 202 1.64 13.75 -11.09
N VAL A 203 1.16 12.64 -11.66
CA VAL A 203 1.17 12.41 -13.11
C VAL A 203 -0.12 12.85 -13.82
N GLY A 204 -1.05 13.43 -13.07
CA GLY A 204 -2.17 14.22 -13.61
C GLY A 204 -3.38 13.41 -14.08
N PHE A 205 -3.63 12.21 -13.55
CA PHE A 205 -4.90 11.50 -13.79
C PHE A 205 -5.80 11.39 -12.55
N VAL A 206 -5.36 11.97 -11.43
CA VAL A 206 -6.18 12.24 -10.24
C VAL A 206 -6.06 13.73 -9.92
N ASP A 207 -7.17 14.36 -9.53
CA ASP A 207 -7.14 15.74 -9.06
C ASP A 207 -6.49 15.82 -7.66
N PRO A 208 -5.39 16.57 -7.49
CA PRO A 208 -4.73 16.71 -6.20
C PRO A 208 -5.61 17.38 -5.13
N ALA A 209 -6.68 18.10 -5.51
CA ALA A 209 -7.66 18.64 -4.56
C ALA A 209 -8.67 17.59 -4.08
N ALA A 210 -8.84 16.48 -4.79
CA ALA A 210 -9.81 15.45 -4.44
C ALA A 210 -9.43 14.71 -3.14
N THR A 211 -10.43 14.28 -2.38
CA THR A 211 -10.23 13.43 -1.19
C THR A 211 -10.13 11.95 -1.58
N SER A 212 -10.74 11.58 -2.70
CA SER A 212 -10.64 10.26 -3.31
C SER A 212 -10.94 10.33 -4.81
N ALA A 213 -10.54 9.32 -5.56
CA ALA A 213 -10.83 9.18 -6.98
C ALA A 213 -11.04 7.72 -7.37
N MET A 214 -12.03 7.46 -8.23
CA MET A 214 -12.18 6.14 -8.82
C MET A 214 -11.15 5.97 -9.95
N ALA A 215 -10.45 4.85 -9.95
CA ALA A 215 -9.48 4.50 -10.98
C ALA A 215 -9.55 3.00 -11.31
N ARG A 216 -8.92 2.62 -12.40
CA ARG A 216 -8.68 1.23 -12.79
C ARG A 216 -7.18 1.02 -12.96
N PRO A 217 -6.66 -0.20 -12.77
CA PRO A 217 -5.26 -0.49 -13.08
C PRO A 217 -4.88 -0.13 -14.52
N SER A 218 -5.81 -0.18 -15.49
CA SER A 218 -5.55 0.31 -16.86
C SER A 218 -5.20 1.79 -16.95
N ASP A 219 -5.72 2.62 -16.04
CA ASP A 219 -5.45 4.06 -16.05
C ASP A 219 -3.98 4.32 -15.65
N PHE A 220 -3.46 3.57 -14.65
CA PHE A 220 -2.02 3.54 -14.32
C PHE A 220 -1.17 3.08 -15.52
N LYS A 221 -1.64 2.08 -16.28
CA LYS A 221 -0.91 1.60 -17.47
C LYS A 221 -0.76 2.69 -18.53
N GLU A 222 -1.84 3.43 -18.82
CA GLU A 222 -1.78 4.51 -19.80
C GLU A 222 -0.90 5.66 -19.30
N ALA A 223 -1.04 6.05 -18.03
CA ALA A 223 -0.16 7.04 -17.42
C ALA A 223 1.32 6.62 -17.48
N ALA A 224 1.64 5.35 -17.19
CA ALA A 224 2.99 4.81 -17.27
C ALA A 224 3.56 4.86 -18.69
N LYS A 225 2.76 4.57 -19.73
CA LYS A 225 3.21 4.69 -21.13
C LYS A 225 3.55 6.14 -21.50
N HIS A 226 2.88 7.12 -20.91
CA HIS A 226 3.19 8.53 -21.10
C HIS A 226 4.44 8.95 -20.29
N ALA A 227 4.49 8.60 -19.01
CA ALA A 227 5.63 8.90 -18.13
C ALA A 227 6.95 8.34 -18.67
N CYS A 228 6.94 7.13 -19.22
CA CYS A 228 8.13 6.51 -19.81
C CYS A 228 8.54 7.05 -21.19
N LYS A 229 7.89 8.11 -21.70
CA LYS A 229 8.33 8.87 -22.88
C LYS A 229 8.93 10.23 -22.51
N VAL A 230 8.83 10.61 -21.24
CA VAL A 230 9.39 11.86 -20.71
C VAL A 230 10.89 11.71 -20.49
N THR A 231 11.60 12.82 -20.54
CA THR A 231 13.06 12.91 -20.34
C THR A 231 13.38 13.92 -19.26
N MET A 232 14.60 13.91 -18.72
CA MET A 232 15.00 14.92 -17.74
C MET A 232 14.90 16.35 -18.26
N ASN A 233 14.96 16.58 -19.58
CA ASN A 233 14.86 17.91 -20.18
C ASN A 233 13.45 18.51 -20.11
N ASN A 234 12.40 17.69 -19.98
CA ASN A 234 11.01 18.17 -20.00
C ASN A 234 10.15 17.67 -18.83
N VAL A 235 10.71 16.87 -17.93
CA VAL A 235 9.98 16.29 -16.80
C VAL A 235 9.47 17.35 -15.83
N GLU A 236 10.26 18.40 -15.53
CA GLU A 236 9.82 19.48 -14.62
C GLU A 236 8.63 20.26 -15.18
N THR A 237 8.59 20.49 -16.50
CA THR A 237 7.45 21.14 -17.15
C THR A 237 6.24 20.22 -17.21
N LYS A 238 6.46 18.91 -17.41
CA LYS A 238 5.38 17.94 -17.57
C LYS A 238 4.73 17.58 -16.22
N TYR A 239 5.53 17.50 -15.16
CA TYR A 239 5.12 17.08 -13.82
C TYR A 239 5.66 18.07 -12.76
N PRO A 240 5.15 19.32 -12.74
CA PRO A 240 5.68 20.38 -11.90
C PRO A 240 5.45 20.17 -10.40
N SER A 241 4.50 19.31 -10.02
CA SER A 241 4.21 18.98 -8.61
C SER A 241 5.18 17.95 -8.03
N VAL A 242 5.89 17.19 -8.87
CA VAL A 242 6.78 16.13 -8.42
C VAL A 242 8.05 16.74 -7.82
N CYS A 243 8.42 16.30 -6.61
CA CYS A 243 9.67 16.70 -5.98
C CYS A 243 10.87 16.42 -6.90
N LYS A 244 11.85 17.34 -6.96
CA LYS A 244 12.99 17.24 -7.89
C LYS A 244 13.75 15.92 -7.81
N ASN A 245 13.92 15.39 -6.60
CA ASN A 245 14.62 14.13 -6.36
C ASN A 245 13.83 12.90 -6.83
N ASP A 246 12.52 13.02 -7.05
CA ASP A 246 11.65 11.96 -7.54
C ASP A 246 11.48 11.95 -9.06
N LEU A 247 11.76 13.08 -9.74
CA LEU A 247 11.58 13.22 -11.19
C LEU A 247 12.21 12.09 -12.02
N PRO A 248 13.44 11.61 -11.73
CA PRO A 248 14.04 10.52 -12.52
C PRO A 248 13.28 9.20 -12.47
N TYR A 249 12.41 9.02 -11.47
CA TYR A 249 11.74 7.76 -11.14
C TYR A 249 10.26 7.75 -11.53
N VAL A 250 9.70 8.83 -12.09
CA VAL A 250 8.26 8.91 -12.42
C VAL A 250 7.80 7.78 -13.34
N CYS A 251 8.61 7.38 -14.34
CA CYS A 251 8.31 6.19 -15.15
C CYS A 251 8.31 4.90 -14.30
N MET A 252 9.34 4.72 -13.47
CA MET A 252 9.48 3.56 -12.59
C MET A 252 8.28 3.40 -11.67
N ASP A 253 7.88 4.48 -10.99
CA ASP A 253 6.85 4.49 -9.97
C ASP A 253 5.48 4.08 -10.53
N VAL A 254 5.07 4.68 -11.65
CA VAL A 254 3.75 4.38 -12.23
C VAL A 254 3.74 3.00 -12.90
N VAL A 255 4.85 2.56 -13.51
CA VAL A 255 5.01 1.18 -13.98
C VAL A 255 4.93 0.20 -12.80
N TYR A 256 5.55 0.54 -11.68
CA TYR A 256 5.53 -0.25 -10.46
C TYR A 256 4.12 -0.43 -9.94
N GLN A 257 3.37 0.65 -9.74
CA GLN A 257 1.98 0.60 -9.26
C GLN A 257 1.08 -0.24 -10.17
N TYR A 258 1.14 -0.02 -11.48
CA TYR A 258 0.37 -0.84 -12.43
C TYR A 258 0.71 -2.33 -12.31
N THR A 259 2.01 -2.65 -12.25
CA THR A 259 2.48 -4.03 -12.23
C THR A 259 2.17 -4.70 -10.89
N LEU A 260 2.30 -3.98 -9.78
CA LEU A 260 1.95 -4.45 -8.46
C LEU A 260 0.45 -4.79 -8.38
N LEU A 261 -0.43 -3.89 -8.83
CA LEU A 261 -1.88 -4.13 -8.82
C LEU A 261 -2.27 -5.34 -9.68
N VAL A 262 -1.76 -5.43 -10.92
CA VAL A 262 -2.20 -6.46 -11.87
C VAL A 262 -1.45 -7.78 -11.70
N ASN A 263 -0.12 -7.74 -11.69
CA ASN A 263 0.72 -8.94 -11.63
C ASN A 263 0.94 -9.39 -10.19
N GLY A 264 1.13 -8.45 -9.24
CA GLY A 264 1.35 -8.78 -7.84
C GLY A 264 0.06 -9.22 -7.13
N PHE A 265 -0.95 -8.36 -7.12
CA PHE A 265 -2.21 -8.60 -6.40
C PHE A 265 -3.30 -9.25 -7.24
N GLY A 266 -3.09 -9.42 -8.55
CA GLY A 266 -4.01 -10.16 -9.42
C GLY A 266 -5.29 -9.40 -9.77
N LEU A 267 -5.33 -8.07 -9.61
CA LEU A 267 -6.49 -7.27 -9.99
C LEU A 267 -6.69 -7.30 -11.51
N LYS A 268 -7.95 -7.32 -11.93
CA LYS A 268 -8.27 -7.21 -13.36
C LYS A 268 -7.95 -5.78 -13.84
N PRO A 269 -7.40 -5.59 -15.04
CA PRO A 269 -7.09 -4.26 -15.54
C PRO A 269 -8.26 -3.27 -15.58
N GLN A 270 -9.50 -3.78 -15.71
CA GLN A 270 -10.73 -3.00 -15.78
C GLN A 270 -11.52 -2.96 -14.46
N GLN A 271 -11.00 -3.55 -13.39
CA GLN A 271 -11.64 -3.50 -12.09
C GLN A 271 -11.52 -2.10 -11.50
N ASN A 272 -12.63 -1.54 -11.03
CA ASN A 272 -12.62 -0.27 -10.32
C ASN A 272 -12.00 -0.46 -8.93
N ILE A 273 -11.14 0.49 -8.56
CA ILE A 273 -10.60 0.70 -7.22
C ILE A 273 -10.78 2.17 -6.86
N THR A 274 -10.83 2.47 -5.56
CA THR A 274 -10.86 3.84 -5.06
C THR A 274 -9.47 4.21 -4.59
N LEU A 275 -8.86 5.23 -5.19
CA LEU A 275 -7.66 5.87 -4.67
C LEU A 275 -8.11 6.85 -3.59
N VAL A 276 -7.58 6.76 -2.38
CA VAL A 276 -8.11 7.49 -1.23
C VAL A 276 -7.02 8.23 -0.47
N ARG A 277 -7.29 9.49 -0.16
CA ARG A 277 -6.50 10.32 0.76
C ARG A 277 -7.27 10.56 2.05
N GLN A 278 -8.55 10.88 1.91
CA GLN A 278 -9.45 11.15 3.02
C GLN A 278 -10.84 10.58 2.75
N VAL A 279 -11.56 10.23 3.81
CA VAL A 279 -12.93 9.71 3.76
C VAL A 279 -13.82 10.58 4.62
N GLN A 280 -14.94 11.01 4.05
CA GLN A 280 -15.98 11.72 4.80
C GLN A 280 -16.67 10.76 5.77
N TYR A 281 -16.85 11.19 7.02
CA TYR A 281 -17.53 10.38 8.03
C TYR A 281 -19.05 10.62 8.01
N GLY A 282 -19.81 9.62 7.52
CA GLY A 282 -21.26 9.75 7.36
C GLY A 282 -21.66 11.01 6.59
N ASP A 283 -22.68 11.71 7.10
CA ASP A 283 -23.14 13.00 6.54
C ASP A 283 -22.48 14.22 7.21
N SER A 284 -21.36 14.04 7.92
CA SER A 284 -20.68 15.13 8.63
C SER A 284 -19.70 15.90 7.73
N ASP A 285 -19.31 17.10 8.15
CA ASP A 285 -18.24 17.88 7.51
C ASP A 285 -16.83 17.36 7.86
N PHE A 286 -16.72 16.26 8.61
CA PHE A 286 -15.45 15.69 9.01
C PHE A 286 -14.88 14.73 7.96
N PHE A 287 -13.61 14.93 7.65
CA PHE A 287 -12.82 14.05 6.77
C PHE A 287 -11.71 13.38 7.58
N GLY A 288 -11.82 12.06 7.73
CA GLY A 288 -10.77 11.24 8.32
C GLY A 288 -9.70 10.93 7.28
N GLU A 289 -8.44 11.01 7.67
CA GLU A 289 -7.32 10.58 6.82
C GLU A 289 -7.38 9.06 6.61
N ALA A 290 -7.09 8.62 5.38
CA ALA A 290 -6.98 7.20 5.05
C ALA A 290 -5.64 6.64 5.55
N ALA A 291 -5.49 6.61 6.87
CA ALA A 291 -4.29 6.17 7.57
C ALA A 291 -4.64 5.40 8.86
N TRP A 292 -3.63 4.77 9.45
CA TRP A 292 -3.75 3.93 10.64
C TRP A 292 -4.17 4.62 11.97
N PRO A 293 -3.96 5.92 12.25
CA PRO A 293 -4.16 6.46 13.60
C PRO A 293 -5.59 6.27 14.14
N LEU A 294 -6.61 6.51 13.32
CA LEU A 294 -8.01 6.33 13.72
C LEU A 294 -8.32 4.85 14.04
N GLY A 295 -7.83 3.92 13.21
CA GLY A 295 -8.04 2.49 13.44
C GLY A 295 -7.34 1.99 14.71
N SER A 296 -6.14 2.50 14.99
CA SER A 296 -5.43 2.23 16.23
C SER A 296 -6.21 2.72 17.45
N ALA A 297 -6.79 3.92 17.38
CA ALA A 297 -7.60 4.46 18.46
C ALA A 297 -8.89 3.64 18.68
N ILE A 298 -9.57 3.22 17.61
CA ILE A 298 -10.76 2.36 17.69
C ILE A 298 -10.42 1.01 18.31
N GLU A 299 -9.33 0.37 17.87
CA GLU A 299 -8.91 -0.90 18.46
C GLU A 299 -8.54 -0.75 19.95
N ALA A 300 -7.86 0.34 20.33
CA ALA A 300 -7.55 0.61 21.73
C ALA A 300 -8.82 0.66 22.59
N VAL A 301 -9.82 1.47 22.22
CA VAL A 301 -11.06 1.62 23.00
C VAL A 301 -12.02 0.42 22.91
N THR A 302 -11.85 -0.48 21.93
CA THR A 302 -12.66 -1.71 21.79
C THR A 302 -12.02 -2.93 22.42
N SER A 303 -10.69 -2.96 22.55
CA SER A 303 -9.92 -4.02 23.21
C SER A 303 -10.09 -4.00 24.73
N GLU A 304 -10.44 -2.84 25.28
CA GLU A 304 -10.69 -2.73 26.70
C GLU A 304 -12.05 -3.31 27.06
N LYS A 305 -12.05 -4.05 28.17
CA LYS A 305 -13.19 -4.15 29.08
C LYS A 305 -13.55 -2.77 29.66
N ILE A 306 -13.71 -1.72 28.83
CA ILE A 306 -14.41 -0.51 29.23
C ILE A 306 -15.86 -0.93 29.41
N ASN A 307 -16.22 -1.15 30.66
CA ASN A 307 -17.59 -1.35 31.07
C ASN A 307 -18.33 -0.02 30.79
N LEU A 308 -18.88 0.15 29.58
CA LEU A 308 -19.67 1.32 29.13
C LEU A 308 -21.00 1.50 29.91
N LYS A 309 -21.07 1.04 31.17
CA LYS A 309 -22.16 1.31 32.10
C LYS A 309 -21.99 2.62 32.89
N GLN A 310 -21.01 3.44 32.55
CA GLN A 310 -20.83 4.76 33.14
C GLN A 310 -20.46 5.80 32.08
N PHE A 311 -21.39 6.05 31.15
CA PHE A 311 -21.66 7.38 30.61
C PHE A 311 -23.17 7.48 30.35
#